data_AF-A0A812P4L7-F1
#
_entry.id   AF-A0A812P4L7-F1
#
_cell.length_a   1.000
_cell.length_b   1.000
_cell.length_c   1.000
_cell.angle_alpha   90.00
_cell.angle_beta   90.00
_cell.angle_gamma   90.00
#
_symmetry.space_group_name_H-M   'P 1'
#
loop_
_entity.id
_entity.type
_entity.pdbx_description
1 polymer ?
#
loop_
_entity_poly.entity_id
_entity_poly.type
_entity_poly.pdbx_seq_one_letter_code
_entity_poly.pdbx_strand_id
1 'polypeptide(L)'
;MESSACQTNGAAVPSRGRCRLRANLRRAAVLTLLVAAWPQTNFQLCTRGTLAVRSCGRTLRTRRAAMTHARERFRWGRRYPKPEDPPFPPGMDDPLPWPTETAEIMIDAHSVIPWFWAETAKIEEDLDLRHDKFSFWPARIAKAGQALLSRFGLSRPPSPWSPIITVFDLPDPGNTWNGQQIKRYRSLARQGPRQFNNVTLAFSQSYVDTSARENYRCDREIMYMLDMLMRPYPRRQILVTEDVKLAREANTICHVRSARWLNEELLKSGPAGVNASEALMSIEYDFQPIMEELPKAVQIAFAAR
;
A
#
# COMPACT_ATOMS: atom_id res chain seq x y z
N MET A 1 40.95 -89.67 -4.90
CA MET A 1 39.89 -89.36 -5.87
C MET A 1 39.65 -87.86 -5.81
N GLU A 2 40.06 -87.22 -6.90
CA GLU A 2 39.67 -85.93 -7.48
C GLU A 2 39.61 -84.64 -6.65
N SER A 3 40.11 -83.62 -7.36
CA SER A 3 40.43 -82.25 -7.02
C SER A 3 39.36 -81.26 -7.52
N SER A 4 39.48 -80.04 -7.00
CA SER A 4 39.31 -78.76 -7.73
C SER A 4 37.98 -78.00 -7.62
N ALA A 5 38.20 -76.68 -7.51
CA ALA A 5 37.29 -75.55 -7.41
C ALA A 5 36.32 -75.37 -8.60
N CYS A 6 35.22 -74.65 -8.38
CA CYS A 6 34.99 -73.33 -8.99
C CYS A 6 33.71 -72.64 -8.47
N GLN A 7 33.65 -71.35 -8.76
CA GLN A 7 32.76 -70.31 -8.24
C GLN A 7 31.33 -70.28 -8.81
N THR A 8 30.55 -69.41 -8.16
CA THR A 8 29.47 -68.52 -8.66
C THR A 8 28.00 -68.95 -8.62
N ASN A 9 27.24 -67.95 -8.15
CA ASN A 9 25.85 -67.60 -8.43
C ASN A 9 24.74 -68.25 -7.60
N GLY A 10 23.89 -67.37 -7.08
CA GLY A 10 22.46 -67.68 -6.99
C GLY A 10 21.83 -67.46 -5.62
N ALA A 11 21.52 -66.19 -5.35
CA ALA A 11 20.32 -65.70 -4.67
C ALA A 11 19.50 -66.67 -3.79
N ALA A 12 19.38 -66.31 -2.51
CA ALA A 12 18.40 -66.84 -1.58
C ALA A 12 16.94 -66.60 -2.05
N VAL A 13 16.12 -67.59 -1.73
CA VAL A 13 14.69 -67.81 -2.02
C VAL A 13 13.94 -67.76 -0.65
N PRO A 14 12.60 -67.64 -0.49
CA PRO A 14 11.54 -66.90 -1.20
C PRO A 14 10.52 -66.18 -0.26
N SER A 15 9.54 -65.52 -0.90
CA SER A 15 8.10 -65.59 -0.61
C SER A 15 7.40 -64.53 0.27
N ARG A 16 6.31 -64.02 -0.35
CA ARG A 16 5.02 -63.58 0.21
C ARG A 16 5.00 -62.29 1.02
N GLY A 17 4.41 -61.26 0.40
CA GLY A 17 3.90 -60.09 1.11
C GLY A 17 3.18 -59.12 0.18
N ARG A 18 2.00 -59.49 -0.31
CA ARG A 18 1.02 -58.57 -0.92
C ARG A 18 0.76 -57.42 0.07
N CYS A 19 1.43 -56.27 -0.07
CA CYS A 19 1.04 -54.99 0.55
C CYS A 19 1.98 -53.84 0.16
N ARG A 20 2.30 -53.64 -1.13
CA ARG A 20 3.14 -52.48 -1.55
C ARG A 20 2.67 -51.73 -2.80
N LEU A 21 1.37 -51.78 -3.09
CA LEU A 21 0.77 -50.98 -4.17
C LEU A 21 -0.41 -50.10 -3.74
N ARG A 22 -0.60 -49.89 -2.43
CA ARG A 22 -1.60 -48.94 -1.88
C ARG A 22 -0.99 -47.78 -1.06
N ALA A 23 0.34 -47.72 -0.93
CA ALA A 23 1.01 -46.70 -0.13
C ALA A 23 1.41 -45.43 -0.91
N ASN A 24 1.52 -45.50 -2.25
CA ASN A 24 1.95 -44.35 -3.07
C ASN A 24 0.79 -43.54 -3.69
N LEU A 25 -0.46 -43.98 -3.55
CA LEU A 25 -1.65 -43.21 -3.97
C LEU A 25 -2.26 -42.35 -2.85
N ARG A 26 -1.83 -42.55 -1.59
CA ARG A 26 -2.31 -41.76 -0.44
C ARG A 26 -1.44 -40.54 -0.10
N ARG A 27 -0.24 -40.40 -0.67
CA ARG A 27 0.60 -39.21 -0.49
C ARG A 27 0.41 -38.15 -1.58
N ALA A 28 -0.01 -38.54 -2.79
CA ALA A 28 -0.38 -37.59 -3.83
C ALA A 28 -1.75 -36.94 -3.59
N ALA A 29 -2.71 -37.64 -2.99
CA ALA A 29 -4.04 -37.08 -2.69
C ALA A 29 -4.06 -36.12 -1.48
N VAL A 30 -3.06 -36.17 -0.60
CA VAL A 30 -2.96 -35.30 0.59
C VAL A 30 -2.27 -33.96 0.26
N LEU A 31 -1.44 -33.92 -0.79
CA LEU A 31 -0.82 -32.67 -1.25
C LEU A 31 -1.70 -31.85 -2.20
N THR A 32 -2.64 -32.47 -2.92
CA THR A 32 -3.60 -31.73 -3.77
C THR A 32 -4.82 -31.20 -3.02
N LEU A 33 -5.10 -31.69 -1.81
CA LEU A 33 -6.16 -31.15 -0.93
C LEU A 33 -5.68 -30.06 0.03
N LEU A 34 -4.36 -29.83 0.15
CA LEU A 34 -3.79 -28.75 0.95
C LEU A 34 -3.39 -27.51 0.13
N VAL A 35 -3.48 -27.55 -1.20
CA VAL A 35 -3.29 -26.39 -2.08
C VAL A 35 -4.62 -25.82 -2.62
N ALA A 36 -5.74 -26.51 -2.41
CA ALA A 36 -7.08 -26.05 -2.79
C ALA A 36 -7.97 -25.58 -1.59
N ALA A 37 -7.36 -25.42 -0.41
CA ALA A 37 -8.04 -24.96 0.81
C ALA A 37 -7.29 -23.79 1.47
N TRP A 38 -6.86 -22.81 0.68
CA TRP A 38 -6.60 -21.48 1.21
C TRP A 38 -7.89 -20.67 1.07
N PRO A 39 -8.51 -20.27 2.17
CA PRO A 39 -9.93 -20.03 2.09
C PRO A 39 -10.19 -18.59 1.64
N GLN A 40 -10.90 -18.48 0.52
CA GLN A 40 -11.77 -17.37 0.14
C GLN A 40 -12.90 -17.11 1.17
N THR A 41 -12.75 -17.47 2.45
CA THR A 41 -13.84 -17.45 3.45
C THR A 41 -13.91 -16.20 4.31
N ASN A 42 -13.09 -15.18 4.08
CA ASN A 42 -13.31 -13.87 4.73
C ASN A 42 -14.14 -12.89 3.88
N PHE A 43 -14.58 -13.27 2.67
CA PHE A 43 -15.35 -12.38 1.79
C PHE A 43 -16.84 -12.71 1.66
N GLN A 44 -17.34 -13.80 2.25
CA GLN A 44 -18.76 -14.20 2.16
C GLN A 44 -19.55 -14.18 3.48
N LEU A 45 -18.97 -13.64 4.57
CA LEU A 45 -19.66 -13.47 5.86
C LEU A 45 -20.37 -12.12 6.03
N CYS A 46 -20.53 -11.32 4.96
CA CYS A 46 -21.30 -10.07 4.98
C CYS A 46 -22.67 -10.16 4.29
N THR A 47 -23.08 -11.32 3.78
CA THR A 47 -24.37 -11.45 3.07
C THR A 47 -25.12 -12.70 3.51
N ARG A 48 -25.67 -12.65 4.73
CA ARG A 48 -26.94 -13.28 5.18
C ARG A 48 -26.88 -13.53 6.69
N GLY A 49 -27.73 -12.82 7.44
CA GLY A 49 -27.85 -13.03 8.88
C GLY A 49 -28.39 -11.82 9.63
N THR A 50 -29.58 -11.34 9.27
CA THR A 50 -30.45 -10.61 10.18
C THR A 50 -30.72 -11.48 11.41
N LEU A 51 -29.97 -11.27 12.51
CA LEU A 51 -30.33 -11.52 13.93
C LEU A 51 -29.07 -11.57 14.81
N ALA A 52 -28.46 -10.41 15.10
CA ALA A 52 -27.61 -10.20 16.28
C ALA A 52 -27.32 -8.70 16.52
N VAL A 53 -28.32 -7.84 16.32
CA VAL A 53 -28.20 -6.41 16.66
C VAL A 53 -28.75 -6.23 18.08
N ARG A 54 -27.93 -6.42 19.12
CA ARG A 54 -28.25 -5.81 20.44
C ARG A 54 -27.11 -5.67 21.46
N SER A 55 -25.90 -6.21 21.27
CA SER A 55 -24.79 -5.98 22.24
C SER A 55 -23.60 -5.16 21.74
N CYS A 56 -23.46 -4.88 20.43
CA CYS A 56 -22.36 -4.05 19.90
C CYS A 56 -22.58 -2.51 20.02
N GLY A 57 -23.68 -2.07 20.64
CA GLY A 57 -24.03 -0.65 20.75
C GLY A 57 -23.17 0.16 21.74
N ARG A 58 -22.55 -0.50 22.73
CA ARG A 58 -21.73 0.19 23.76
C ARG A 58 -20.30 0.49 23.29
N THR A 59 -19.69 -0.38 22.49
CA THR A 59 -18.33 -0.18 21.93
C THR A 59 -18.30 0.79 20.74
N LEU A 60 -19.39 0.93 20.00
CA LEU A 60 -19.52 1.95 18.94
C LEU A 60 -19.75 3.36 19.49
N ARG A 61 -20.47 3.51 20.62
CA ARG A 61 -20.67 4.83 21.27
C ARG A 61 -19.37 5.38 21.87
N THR A 62 -18.52 4.55 22.47
CA THR A 62 -17.21 4.98 22.98
C THR A 62 -16.23 5.34 21.85
N ARG A 63 -16.25 4.63 20.71
CA ARG A 63 -15.50 5.02 19.50
C ARG A 63 -15.98 6.36 18.92
N ARG A 64 -17.29 6.63 18.94
CA ARG A 64 -17.85 7.93 18.50
C ARG A 64 -17.47 9.08 19.43
N ALA A 65 -17.41 8.83 20.74
CA ALA A 65 -17.03 9.82 21.75
C ALA A 65 -15.52 10.16 21.73
N ALA A 66 -14.65 9.18 21.47
CA ALA A 66 -13.22 9.45 21.24
C ALA A 66 -12.99 10.26 19.94
N MET A 67 -13.80 10.01 18.90
CA MET A 67 -13.77 10.79 17.67
C MET A 67 -14.32 12.21 17.82
N THR A 68 -15.21 12.51 18.77
CA THR A 68 -15.67 13.88 19.01
C THR A 68 -14.55 14.78 19.59
N HIS A 69 -13.69 14.25 20.44
CA HIS A 69 -12.52 15.00 20.93
C HIS A 69 -11.45 15.23 19.85
N ALA A 70 -11.29 14.30 18.89
CA ALA A 70 -10.44 14.51 17.69
C ALA A 70 -11.13 15.37 16.59
N ARG A 71 -12.47 15.49 16.63
CA ARG A 71 -13.29 16.28 15.69
C ARG A 71 -13.26 17.78 16.00
N GLU A 72 -13.18 18.17 17.26
CA GLU A 72 -13.23 19.59 17.67
C GLU A 72 -11.88 20.31 17.56
N ARG A 73 -10.75 19.58 17.59
CA ARG A 73 -9.42 20.21 17.56
C ARG A 73 -8.91 20.59 16.16
N PHE A 74 -9.44 20.02 15.08
CA PHE A 74 -8.79 20.14 13.76
C PHE A 74 -9.78 20.42 12.62
N ARG A 75 -9.84 21.70 12.22
CA ARG A 75 -10.51 22.16 10.99
C ARG A 75 -9.60 21.90 9.79
N TRP A 76 -9.78 20.74 9.19
CA TRP A 76 -9.19 20.41 7.89
C TRP A 76 -10.07 21.00 6.79
N GLY A 77 -9.54 21.99 6.09
CA GLY A 77 -10.13 22.56 4.89
C GLY A 77 -9.04 22.72 3.84
N ARG A 78 -9.43 22.84 2.57
CA ARG A 78 -8.51 23.12 1.47
C ARG A 78 -7.69 24.35 1.79
N ARG A 79 -6.39 24.18 2.01
CA ARG A 79 -5.44 25.27 1.96
C ARG A 79 -4.22 24.79 1.20
N TYR A 80 -3.89 25.52 0.16
CA TYR A 80 -2.52 25.62 -0.31
C TYR A 80 -1.68 26.21 0.82
N PRO A 81 -0.40 25.81 0.97
CA PRO A 81 0.49 26.44 1.93
C PRO A 81 0.50 27.94 1.68
N LYS A 82 0.12 28.70 2.70
CA LYS A 82 0.16 30.15 2.69
C LYS A 82 1.50 30.63 3.27
N PRO A 83 1.95 31.86 2.96
CA PRO A 83 3.16 32.43 3.56
C PRO A 83 3.13 32.47 5.11
N GLU A 84 1.92 32.48 5.68
CA GLU A 84 1.64 32.46 7.12
C GLU A 84 1.59 31.05 7.74
N ASP A 85 1.64 30.00 6.92
CA ASP A 85 1.72 28.65 7.44
C ASP A 85 3.12 28.42 8.06
N PRO A 86 3.19 27.80 9.24
CA PRO A 86 4.47 27.58 9.93
C PRO A 86 5.39 26.69 9.09
N PRO A 87 6.72 26.78 9.30
CA PRO A 87 7.66 25.98 8.53
C PRO A 87 7.40 24.48 8.68
N PHE A 88 7.80 23.73 7.65
CA PHE A 88 7.84 22.27 7.71
C PHE A 88 8.63 21.80 8.94
N PRO A 89 8.27 20.67 9.59
CA PRO A 89 9.04 20.16 10.72
C PRO A 89 10.54 20.04 10.40
N PRO A 90 11.45 20.29 11.34
CA PRO A 90 12.88 20.10 11.12
C PRO A 90 13.26 18.60 11.07
N GLY A 91 14.38 18.28 10.41
CA GLY A 91 14.93 16.91 10.38
C GLY A 91 14.21 15.92 9.46
N MET A 92 13.51 16.45 8.45
CA MET A 92 12.69 15.67 7.50
C MET A 92 13.49 14.91 6.46
N ASP A 93 14.77 15.26 6.32
CA ASP A 93 15.68 14.60 5.39
C ASP A 93 16.77 13.84 6.15
N ASP A 94 16.73 13.87 7.48
CA ASP A 94 17.74 13.22 8.31
C ASP A 94 17.64 11.69 8.15
N PRO A 95 18.77 10.97 8.31
CA PRO A 95 18.78 9.52 8.36
C PRO A 95 17.75 8.98 9.35
N LEU A 96 17.21 7.80 9.05
CA LEU A 96 16.29 7.15 9.97
C LEU A 96 17.05 6.74 11.25
N PRO A 97 16.44 6.91 12.43
CA PRO A 97 17.05 6.47 13.69
C PRO A 97 17.09 4.94 13.87
N TRP A 98 16.62 4.18 12.89
CA TRP A 98 16.56 2.71 12.89
C TRP A 98 16.87 2.13 11.51
N PRO A 99 17.18 0.82 11.43
CA PRO A 99 17.37 0.13 10.16
C PRO A 99 16.14 0.22 9.25
N THR A 100 16.37 0.51 7.96
CA THR A 100 15.32 0.68 6.95
C THR A 100 14.43 -0.55 6.80
N GLU A 101 15.01 -1.74 6.91
CA GLU A 101 14.33 -3.03 6.78
C GLU A 101 13.20 -3.23 7.81
N THR A 102 13.28 -2.53 8.94
CA THR A 102 12.27 -2.59 10.02
C THR A 102 11.19 -1.53 9.91
N ALA A 103 11.38 -0.56 9.02
CA ALA A 103 10.49 0.57 8.86
C ALA A 103 9.45 0.30 7.76
N GLU A 104 8.30 0.92 7.91
CA GLU A 104 7.18 0.88 6.97
C GLU A 104 6.91 2.31 6.50
N ILE A 105 6.47 2.47 5.24
CA ILE A 105 6.28 3.78 4.61
C ILE A 105 4.82 3.96 4.21
N MET A 106 4.26 5.10 4.58
CA MET A 106 3.02 5.64 4.07
C MET A 106 3.32 6.89 3.25
N ILE A 107 2.84 6.96 2.01
CA ILE A 107 3.09 8.07 1.08
C ILE A 107 1.76 8.78 0.83
N ASP A 108 1.69 10.06 1.17
CA ASP A 108 0.64 10.96 0.70
C ASP A 108 0.93 11.35 -0.76
N ALA A 109 0.39 10.56 -1.68
CA ALA A 109 0.74 10.63 -3.09
C ALA A 109 0.45 12.02 -3.70
N HIS A 110 -0.68 12.63 -3.34
CA HIS A 110 -1.10 13.88 -3.94
C HIS A 110 -0.41 15.10 -3.32
N SER A 111 0.19 14.98 -2.13
CA SER A 111 1.09 16.01 -1.62
C SER A 111 2.47 15.98 -2.30
N VAL A 112 3.02 14.80 -2.58
CA VAL A 112 4.41 14.67 -3.10
C VAL A 112 4.53 14.93 -4.60
N ILE A 113 3.47 14.69 -5.40
CA ILE A 113 3.49 14.90 -6.86
C ILE A 113 3.98 16.31 -7.26
N PRO A 114 3.45 17.42 -6.70
CA PRO A 114 3.93 18.76 -7.01
C PRO A 114 5.42 19.00 -6.79
N TRP A 115 6.06 18.30 -5.84
CA TRP A 115 7.50 18.41 -5.63
C TRP A 115 8.27 17.84 -6.83
N PHE A 116 7.89 16.64 -7.30
CA PHE A 116 8.49 16.04 -8.50
C PHE A 116 8.25 16.89 -9.75
N TRP A 117 7.07 17.49 -9.90
CA TRP A 117 6.81 18.44 -10.98
C TRP A 117 7.75 19.65 -10.94
N ALA A 118 8.01 20.20 -9.76
CA ALA A 118 8.93 21.30 -9.59
C ALA A 118 10.37 20.91 -9.93
N GLU A 119 10.78 19.67 -9.63
CA GLU A 119 12.09 19.15 -10.07
C GLU A 119 12.14 18.95 -11.59
N THR A 120 11.09 18.40 -12.22
CA THR A 120 11.00 18.27 -13.68
C THR A 120 11.05 19.63 -14.38
N ALA A 121 10.34 20.64 -13.88
CA ALA A 121 10.30 21.98 -14.47
C ALA A 121 11.65 22.72 -14.42
N LYS A 122 12.61 22.28 -13.59
CA LYS A 122 13.99 22.80 -13.62
C LYS A 122 14.81 22.23 -14.78
N ILE A 123 14.38 21.08 -15.31
CA ILE A 123 15.05 20.34 -16.37
C ILE A 123 14.42 20.67 -17.72
N GLU A 124 13.10 20.81 -17.75
CA GLU A 124 12.30 21.10 -18.95
C GLU A 124 11.55 22.43 -18.76
N GLU A 125 11.98 23.47 -19.49
CA GLU A 125 11.30 24.79 -19.51
C GLU A 125 9.96 24.68 -20.29
N ASP A 126 8.91 25.38 -19.84
CA ASP A 126 7.58 25.56 -20.49
C ASP A 126 6.45 24.52 -20.31
N LEU A 127 6.39 23.78 -19.18
CA LEU A 127 5.35 22.75 -18.98
C LEU A 127 4.25 23.10 -17.96
N ASP A 128 2.99 22.97 -18.38
CA ASP A 128 1.82 23.03 -17.50
C ASP A 128 1.36 21.62 -17.07
N LEU A 129 1.97 21.10 -16.00
CA LEU A 129 1.68 19.77 -15.44
C LEU A 129 0.41 19.71 -14.58
N ARG A 130 -0.28 20.84 -14.36
CA ARG A 130 -1.33 20.96 -13.33
C ARG A 130 -2.56 20.11 -13.60
N HIS A 131 -2.81 19.71 -14.85
CA HIS A 131 -3.99 18.96 -15.26
C HIS A 131 -3.91 17.46 -14.97
N ASP A 132 -2.72 16.92 -14.70
CA ASP A 132 -2.52 15.47 -14.61
C ASP A 132 -2.38 14.95 -13.18
N LYS A 133 -2.64 15.75 -12.15
CA LYS A 133 -2.46 15.33 -10.74
C LYS A 133 -3.16 14.02 -10.39
N PHE A 134 -4.34 13.80 -10.97
CA PHE A 134 -5.20 12.63 -10.74
C PHE A 134 -5.12 11.59 -11.88
N SER A 135 -4.27 11.82 -12.88
CA SER A 135 -4.14 11.00 -14.10
C SER A 135 -2.68 10.56 -14.26
N PHE A 136 -2.41 9.27 -14.43
CA PHE A 136 -1.08 8.68 -14.65
C PHE A 136 -0.05 8.85 -13.50
N TRP A 137 0.15 10.05 -12.95
CA TRP A 137 1.03 10.32 -11.82
C TRP A 137 0.77 9.44 -10.59
N PRO A 138 -0.50 9.19 -10.19
CA PRO A 138 -0.79 8.22 -9.14
C PRO A 138 -0.23 6.81 -9.40
N ALA A 139 -0.19 6.37 -10.67
CA ALA A 139 0.41 5.09 -11.06
C ALA A 139 1.93 5.10 -10.87
N ARG A 140 2.59 6.20 -11.25
CA ARG A 140 4.05 6.38 -11.08
C ARG A 140 4.44 6.37 -9.60
N ILE A 141 3.67 7.03 -8.73
CA ILE A 141 3.88 6.98 -7.27
C ILE A 141 3.69 5.55 -6.73
N ALA A 142 2.67 4.82 -7.20
CA ALA A 142 2.46 3.43 -6.81
C ALA A 142 3.66 2.53 -7.22
N LYS A 143 4.20 2.73 -8.43
CA LYS A 143 5.39 2.02 -8.92
C LYS A 143 6.65 2.36 -8.14
N ALA A 144 6.83 3.64 -7.80
CA ALA A 144 7.92 4.07 -6.92
C ALA A 144 7.82 3.41 -5.53
N GLY A 145 6.61 3.30 -4.98
CA GLY A 145 6.37 2.53 -3.77
C GLY A 145 6.81 1.06 -3.89
N GLN A 146 6.60 0.43 -5.05
CA GLN A 146 7.05 -0.94 -5.28
C GLN A 146 8.58 -1.05 -5.23
N ALA A 147 9.31 -0.08 -5.78
CA ALA A 147 10.77 -0.09 -5.80
C ALA A 147 11.39 -0.06 -4.39
N LEU A 148 10.69 0.53 -3.41
CA LEU A 148 11.14 0.60 -2.01
C LEU A 148 11.01 -0.74 -1.25
N LEU A 149 10.24 -1.70 -1.76
CA LEU A 149 10.01 -2.99 -1.10
C LEU A 149 11.28 -3.82 -0.94
N SER A 150 12.34 -3.55 -1.71
CA SER A 150 13.64 -4.21 -1.57
C SER A 150 14.38 -3.80 -0.29
N ARG A 151 13.99 -2.69 0.35
CA ARG A 151 14.72 -2.09 1.49
C ARG A 151 13.87 -1.87 2.73
N PHE A 152 12.54 -1.80 2.59
CA PHE A 152 11.63 -1.44 3.67
C PHE A 152 10.67 -2.57 4.02
N GLY A 153 10.38 -2.70 5.32
CA GLY A 153 9.37 -3.60 5.86
C GLY A 153 9.63 -5.10 5.62
N LEU A 154 10.90 -5.47 5.50
CA LEU A 154 11.39 -6.84 5.42
C LEU A 154 11.31 -7.56 6.77
N SER A 155 11.51 -6.80 7.86
CA SER A 155 11.51 -7.30 9.24
C SER A 155 10.52 -6.51 10.09
N ARG A 156 9.23 -6.83 9.94
CA ARG A 156 8.12 -6.13 10.60
C ARG A 156 7.06 -7.10 11.12
N PRO A 157 6.27 -6.71 12.15
CA PRO A 157 5.17 -7.54 12.62
C PRO A 157 4.03 -7.62 11.58
N PRO A 158 3.22 -8.71 11.58
CA PRO A 158 2.10 -8.88 10.65
C PRO A 158 1.17 -7.66 10.66
N SER A 159 0.83 -7.15 9.48
CA SER A 159 0.01 -5.94 9.29
C SER A 159 -1.18 -6.25 8.39
N PRO A 160 -2.34 -5.60 8.59
CA PRO A 160 -3.43 -5.68 7.61
C PRO A 160 -3.06 -5.07 6.25
N TRP A 161 -1.97 -4.29 6.17
CA TRP A 161 -1.51 -3.64 4.95
C TRP A 161 -0.06 -4.01 4.60
N SER A 162 0.29 -3.77 3.35
CA SER A 162 1.64 -3.82 2.82
C SER A 162 2.63 -2.91 3.56
N PRO A 163 3.95 -3.12 3.43
CA PRO A 163 4.94 -2.27 4.11
C PRO A 163 5.02 -0.89 3.50
N ILE A 164 4.63 -0.78 2.24
CA ILE A 164 4.48 0.47 1.54
C ILE A 164 2.99 0.68 1.28
N ILE A 165 2.50 1.83 1.72
CA ILE A 165 1.11 2.26 1.58
C ILE A 165 1.13 3.57 0.81
N THR A 166 0.47 3.65 -0.33
CA THR A 166 0.26 4.91 -1.05
C THR A 166 -1.19 5.33 -0.86
N VAL A 167 -1.40 6.55 -0.35
CA VAL A 167 -2.72 7.10 -0.07
C VAL A 167 -3.02 8.23 -1.04
N PHE A 168 -4.18 8.15 -1.68
CA PHE A 168 -4.60 9.06 -2.74
C PHE A 168 -5.77 9.94 -2.29
N ASP A 169 -5.72 11.21 -2.67
CA ASP A 169 -6.86 12.11 -2.57
C ASP A 169 -7.96 11.69 -3.56
N LEU A 170 -9.18 12.18 -3.33
CA LEU A 170 -10.24 12.16 -4.32
C LEU A 170 -10.16 13.45 -5.17
N PRO A 171 -10.47 13.37 -6.48
CA PRO A 171 -10.63 14.56 -7.29
C PRO A 171 -11.81 15.39 -6.76
N ASP A 172 -11.59 16.70 -6.69
CA ASP A 172 -12.60 17.63 -6.24
C ASP A 172 -13.54 18.03 -7.40
N PRO A 173 -14.86 17.84 -7.28
CA PRO A 173 -15.83 18.31 -8.27
C PRO A 173 -15.78 19.81 -8.61
N GLY A 174 -15.36 20.66 -7.68
CA GLY A 174 -15.23 22.10 -7.91
C GLY A 174 -14.06 22.47 -8.82
N ASN A 175 -13.01 21.65 -8.84
CA ASN A 175 -11.75 21.92 -9.52
C ASN A 175 -11.43 20.94 -10.66
N THR A 176 -12.11 19.78 -10.71
CA THR A 176 -11.88 18.72 -11.70
C THR A 176 -12.99 18.72 -12.75
N TRP A 177 -12.62 18.98 -14.01
CA TRP A 177 -13.58 19.03 -15.12
C TRP A 177 -14.08 17.64 -15.57
N ASN A 178 -13.33 16.57 -15.26
CA ASN A 178 -13.72 15.21 -15.63
C ASN A 178 -14.63 14.55 -14.58
N GLY A 179 -15.95 14.63 -14.81
CA GLY A 179 -16.96 13.96 -13.97
C GLY A 179 -16.82 12.43 -13.90
N GLN A 180 -16.29 11.78 -14.94
CA GLN A 180 -16.07 10.32 -14.93
C GLN A 180 -14.89 9.92 -14.04
N GLN A 181 -13.80 10.70 -14.05
CA GLN A 181 -12.67 10.51 -13.15
C GLN A 181 -13.12 10.57 -11.68
N ILE A 182 -13.89 11.60 -11.31
CA ILE A 182 -14.46 11.75 -9.96
C ILE A 182 -15.28 10.51 -9.58
N LYS A 183 -16.17 10.04 -10.46
CA LYS A 183 -17.00 8.85 -10.22
C LYS A 183 -16.16 7.60 -10.01
N ARG A 184 -15.10 7.41 -10.80
CA ARG A 184 -14.18 6.27 -10.72
C ARG A 184 -13.40 6.26 -9.40
N TYR A 185 -12.81 7.39 -9.02
CA TYR A 185 -12.13 7.53 -7.73
C TYR A 185 -13.06 7.28 -6.54
N ARG A 186 -14.28 7.83 -6.56
CA ARG A 186 -15.28 7.57 -5.51
C ARG A 186 -15.69 6.09 -5.45
N SER A 187 -15.78 5.43 -6.61
CA SER A 187 -16.04 3.99 -6.68
C SER A 187 -14.91 3.19 -6.03
N LEU A 188 -13.65 3.59 -6.23
CA LEU A 188 -12.48 2.98 -5.58
C LEU A 188 -12.47 3.19 -4.07
N ALA A 189 -12.79 4.41 -3.59
CA ALA A 189 -12.87 4.68 -2.15
C ALA A 189 -13.90 3.80 -1.44
N ARG A 190 -15.12 3.67 -1.99
CA ARG A 190 -16.18 2.80 -1.43
C ARG A 190 -15.79 1.34 -1.36
N GLN A 191 -14.85 0.95 -2.21
CA GLN A 191 -14.38 -0.40 -2.39
C GLN A 191 -13.29 -0.78 -1.36
N GLY A 192 -12.71 0.20 -0.67
CA GLY A 192 -11.61 0.03 0.29
C GLY A 192 -10.24 -0.08 -0.39
N PRO A 193 -9.15 -0.20 0.41
CA PRO A 193 -7.81 -0.34 -0.14
C PRO A 193 -7.64 -1.52 -1.09
N ARG A 194 -6.68 -1.40 -2.01
CA ARG A 194 -6.33 -2.41 -3.01
C ARG A 194 -4.86 -2.78 -2.88
N GLN A 195 -4.51 -3.96 -3.34
CA GLN A 195 -3.12 -4.41 -3.38
C GLN A 195 -2.60 -4.34 -4.81
N PHE A 196 -1.38 -3.87 -4.96
CA PHE A 196 -0.64 -3.79 -6.21
C PHE A 196 0.81 -4.20 -5.93
N ASN A 197 1.24 -5.38 -6.37
CA ASN A 197 2.62 -5.86 -6.21
C ASN A 197 3.21 -5.65 -4.81
N ASN A 198 2.49 -6.07 -3.76
CA ASN A 198 2.86 -5.86 -2.35
C ASN A 198 2.95 -4.39 -1.89
N VAL A 199 2.35 -3.46 -2.62
CA VAL A 199 2.00 -2.10 -2.18
C VAL A 199 0.50 -2.04 -1.88
N THR A 200 0.11 -1.32 -0.84
CA THR A 200 -1.29 -1.02 -0.54
C THR A 200 -1.65 0.33 -1.15
N LEU A 201 -2.66 0.35 -2.01
CA LEU A 201 -3.27 1.54 -2.58
C LEU A 201 -4.51 1.89 -1.76
N ALA A 202 -4.47 2.99 -1.02
CA ALA A 202 -5.60 3.49 -0.23
C ALA A 202 -6.11 4.82 -0.80
N PHE A 203 -7.40 5.09 -0.61
CA PHE A 203 -8.04 6.29 -1.15
C PHE A 203 -8.74 7.03 -0.02
N SER A 204 -8.75 8.36 -0.08
CA SER A 204 -9.55 9.15 0.85
C SER A 204 -11.00 8.65 0.88
N GLN A 205 -11.59 8.65 2.06
CA GLN A 205 -12.96 8.18 2.32
C GLN A 205 -13.15 6.65 2.21
N SER A 206 -12.08 5.86 2.33
CA SER A 206 -12.20 4.39 2.35
C SER A 206 -12.61 3.87 3.72
N TYR A 207 -11.95 4.31 4.79
CA TYR A 207 -12.27 3.95 6.17
C TYR A 207 -12.98 5.08 6.91
N VAL A 208 -12.67 6.33 6.60
CA VAL A 208 -13.25 7.50 7.26
C VAL A 208 -14.14 8.26 6.29
N ASP A 209 -15.46 8.05 6.39
CA ASP A 209 -16.41 8.80 5.55
C ASP A 209 -16.45 10.28 5.94
N THR A 210 -15.82 11.12 5.10
CA THR A 210 -15.83 12.58 5.17
C THR A 210 -16.65 13.21 4.04
N SER A 211 -17.40 12.41 3.27
CA SER A 211 -18.11 12.86 2.06
C SER A 211 -19.11 13.98 2.35
N ALA A 212 -19.77 13.95 3.51
CA ALA A 212 -20.71 14.98 3.95
C ALA A 212 -20.07 16.37 4.21
N ARG A 213 -18.74 16.46 4.27
CA ARG A 213 -18.00 17.71 4.49
C ARG A 213 -17.28 18.21 3.23
N GLU A 214 -17.49 17.55 2.09
CA GLU A 214 -16.79 17.86 0.83
C GLU A 214 -15.26 17.88 0.97
N ASN A 215 -14.74 17.09 1.92
CA ASN A 215 -13.30 16.98 2.14
C ASN A 215 -12.76 15.78 1.35
N TYR A 216 -12.11 16.08 0.23
CA TYR A 216 -11.56 15.10 -0.70
C TYR A 216 -10.13 14.68 -0.38
N ARG A 217 -9.50 15.32 0.61
CA ARG A 217 -8.12 15.01 1.02
C ARG A 217 -8.02 13.74 1.85
N CYS A 218 -6.90 13.05 1.75
CA CYS A 218 -6.64 11.80 2.45
C CYS A 218 -6.11 11.94 3.88
N ASP A 219 -5.93 13.15 4.42
CA ASP A 219 -5.38 13.41 5.76
C ASP A 219 -6.03 12.56 6.86
N ARG A 220 -7.37 12.48 6.85
CA ARG A 220 -8.14 11.72 7.84
C ARG A 220 -7.99 10.22 7.65
N GLU A 221 -7.83 9.78 6.40
CA GLU A 221 -7.56 8.39 6.05
C GLU A 221 -6.17 7.98 6.56
N ILE A 222 -5.15 8.81 6.29
CA ILE A 222 -3.77 8.63 6.77
C ILE A 222 -3.72 8.55 8.29
N MET A 223 -4.29 9.54 8.99
CA MET A 223 -4.28 9.57 10.46
C MET A 223 -5.01 8.37 11.06
N TYR A 224 -6.10 7.91 10.42
CA TYR A 224 -6.79 6.70 10.86
C TYR A 224 -5.94 5.44 10.66
N MET A 225 -5.30 5.29 9.50
CA MET A 225 -4.44 4.14 9.23
C MET A 225 -3.21 4.12 10.14
N LEU A 226 -2.59 5.28 10.40
CA LEU A 226 -1.49 5.42 11.35
C LEU A 226 -1.93 5.04 12.77
N ASP A 227 -3.09 5.52 13.24
CA ASP A 227 -3.64 5.14 14.55
C ASP A 227 -3.87 3.62 14.65
N MET A 228 -4.40 2.99 13.59
CA MET A 228 -4.57 1.53 13.53
C MET A 228 -3.24 0.77 13.54
N LEU A 229 -2.22 1.29 12.85
CA LEU A 229 -0.90 0.67 12.77
C LEU A 229 -0.14 0.76 14.10
N MET A 230 -0.26 1.88 14.81
CA MET A 230 0.52 2.19 16.00
C MET A 230 -0.10 1.70 17.31
N ARG A 231 -1.43 1.51 17.37
CA ARG A 231 -2.14 1.10 18.61
C ARG A 231 -1.76 -0.29 19.17
N PRO A 232 -1.75 -1.38 18.38
CA PRO A 232 -1.57 -2.71 18.93
C PRO A 232 -0.10 -2.93 19.35
N TYR A 233 0.81 -2.41 18.54
CA TYR A 233 2.26 -2.42 18.75
C TYR A 233 2.84 -1.20 18.03
N PRO A 234 3.65 -0.35 18.69
CA PRO A 234 4.24 0.81 18.04
C PRO A 234 5.15 0.34 16.90
N ARG A 235 4.75 0.65 15.67
CA ARG A 235 5.50 0.33 14.45
C ARG A 235 6.46 1.47 14.13
N ARG A 236 7.50 1.15 13.36
CA ARG A 236 8.42 2.16 12.81
C ARG A 236 7.82 2.71 11.52
N GLN A 237 6.75 3.49 11.65
CA GLN A 237 6.06 4.11 10.52
C GLN A 237 6.72 5.42 10.11
N ILE A 238 6.79 5.62 8.79
CA ILE A 238 7.27 6.84 8.16
C ILE A 238 6.15 7.36 7.27
N LEU A 239 5.70 8.59 7.52
CA LEU A 239 4.82 9.31 6.61
C LEU A 239 5.66 10.20 5.69
N VAL A 240 5.53 10.01 4.37
CA VAL A 240 6.06 10.93 3.38
C VAL A 240 4.95 11.86 2.94
N THR A 241 5.08 13.16 3.21
CA THR A 241 4.10 14.18 2.83
C THR A 241 4.75 15.54 2.67
N GLU A 242 4.28 16.31 1.69
CA GLU A 242 4.58 17.74 1.50
C GLU A 242 3.45 18.64 2.04
N ASP A 243 2.50 18.07 2.80
CA ASP A 243 1.55 18.87 3.54
C ASP A 243 2.04 19.20 4.96
N VAL A 244 2.29 20.48 5.21
CA VAL A 244 2.77 21.01 6.50
C VAL A 244 1.86 20.61 7.67
N LYS A 245 0.54 20.70 7.49
CA LYS A 245 -0.41 20.50 8.59
C LYS A 245 -0.51 19.02 8.95
N LEU A 246 -0.63 18.17 7.94
CA LEU A 246 -0.58 16.73 8.11
C LEU A 246 0.75 16.30 8.72
N ALA A 247 1.88 16.82 8.23
CA ALA A 247 3.20 16.54 8.78
C ALA A 247 3.27 16.87 10.27
N ARG A 248 2.83 18.06 10.69
CA ARG A 248 2.87 18.46 12.11
C ARG A 248 2.01 17.57 13.00
N GLU A 249 0.84 17.17 12.52
CA GLU A 249 -0.05 16.29 13.29
C GLU A 249 0.49 14.85 13.35
N ALA A 250 0.95 14.32 12.22
CA ALA A 250 1.50 12.97 12.13
C ALA A 250 2.84 12.82 12.87
N ASN A 251 3.63 13.89 12.98
CA ASN A 251 4.93 13.85 13.69
C ASN A 251 4.80 13.57 15.20
N THR A 252 3.58 13.62 15.73
CA THR A 252 3.30 13.20 17.12
C THR A 252 3.18 11.68 17.30
N ILE A 253 3.00 10.94 16.20
CA ILE A 253 2.70 9.49 16.20
C ILE A 253 3.64 8.66 15.33
N CYS A 254 4.29 9.26 14.32
CA CYS A 254 5.22 8.58 13.43
C CYS A 254 6.34 9.53 13.01
N HIS A 255 7.37 8.99 12.34
CA HIS A 255 8.35 9.85 11.67
C HIS A 255 7.73 10.44 10.42
N VAL A 256 8.04 11.69 10.11
CA VAL A 256 7.63 12.33 8.86
C VAL A 256 8.88 12.60 8.03
N ARG A 257 8.75 12.47 6.71
CA ARG A 257 9.81 12.69 5.72
C ARG A 257 9.28 13.46 4.51
N SER A 258 10.18 14.15 3.82
CA SER A 258 9.86 14.92 2.62
C SER A 258 9.86 14.05 1.35
N ALA A 259 9.36 14.59 0.25
CA ALA A 259 9.50 14.05 -1.09
C ALA A 259 10.96 13.99 -1.54
N ARG A 260 11.82 14.91 -1.09
CA ARG A 260 13.28 14.83 -1.34
C ARG A 260 13.87 13.58 -0.72
N TRP A 261 13.55 13.32 0.55
CA TRP A 261 13.98 12.10 1.24
C TRP A 261 13.48 10.85 0.53
N LEU A 262 12.22 10.83 0.09
CA LEU A 262 11.66 9.73 -0.70
C LEU A 262 12.50 9.48 -1.96
N ASN A 263 12.87 10.54 -2.69
CA ASN A 263 13.70 10.42 -3.88
C ASN A 263 15.08 9.84 -3.57
N GLU A 264 15.74 10.31 -2.52
CA GLU A 264 17.02 9.77 -2.06
C GLU A 264 16.93 8.27 -1.72
N GLU A 265 15.83 7.84 -1.09
CA GLU A 265 15.61 6.43 -0.77
C GLU A 265 15.28 5.58 -2.01
N LEU A 266 14.65 6.15 -3.03
CA LEU A 266 14.48 5.49 -4.33
C LEU A 266 15.84 5.25 -4.98
N LEU A 267 16.71 6.26 -5.05
CA LEU A 267 18.04 6.12 -5.64
C LEU A 267 18.91 5.06 -4.94
N LYS A 268 18.74 4.89 -3.63
CA LYS A 268 19.40 3.84 -2.84
C LYS A 268 18.81 2.43 -3.04
N SER A 269 17.64 2.30 -3.67
CA SER A 269 16.94 1.03 -3.89
C SER A 269 17.41 0.24 -5.13
N GLY A 270 18.55 0.62 -5.70
CA GLY A 270 19.16 -0.03 -6.86
C GLY A 270 18.50 0.34 -8.19
N PRO A 271 18.69 -0.45 -9.26
CA PRO A 271 18.23 -0.09 -10.61
C PRO A 271 16.73 0.17 -10.71
N ALA A 272 15.90 -0.62 -10.00
CA ALA A 272 14.45 -0.42 -9.98
C ALA A 272 14.06 0.92 -9.34
N GLY A 273 14.80 1.37 -8.33
CA GLY A 273 14.58 2.65 -7.67
C GLY A 273 15.04 3.84 -8.51
N VAL A 274 16.17 3.72 -9.20
CA VAL A 274 16.62 4.73 -10.18
C VAL A 274 15.59 4.90 -11.29
N ASN A 275 15.14 3.80 -11.91
CA ASN A 275 14.11 3.85 -12.95
C ASN A 275 12.79 4.48 -12.46
N ALA A 276 12.42 4.23 -11.20
CA ALA A 276 11.23 4.84 -10.61
C ALA A 276 11.39 6.34 -10.33
N SER A 277 12.58 6.76 -9.87
CA SER A 277 12.94 8.18 -9.71
C SER A 277 12.89 8.90 -11.04
N GLU A 278 13.47 8.33 -12.09
CA GLU A 278 13.43 8.86 -13.46
C GLU A 278 11.99 8.95 -13.98
N ALA A 279 11.17 7.91 -13.78
CA ALA A 279 9.76 7.94 -14.16
C ALA A 279 8.97 9.06 -13.48
N LEU A 280 9.33 9.39 -12.23
CA LEU A 280 8.73 10.50 -11.49
C LEU A 280 9.27 11.87 -11.91
N MET A 281 10.42 11.94 -12.59
CA MET A 281 11.01 13.20 -13.06
C MET A 281 10.89 13.41 -14.57
N SER A 282 10.43 12.40 -15.33
CA SER A 282 10.32 12.42 -16.79
C SER A 282 8.86 12.58 -17.24
N ILE A 283 8.65 13.43 -18.24
CA ILE A 283 7.32 13.61 -18.86
C ILE A 283 7.04 12.50 -19.87
N GLU A 284 8.02 12.18 -20.69
CA GLU A 284 7.93 11.19 -21.78
C GLU A 284 7.90 9.73 -21.31
N TYR A 285 8.02 9.47 -20.01
CA TYR A 285 8.04 8.10 -19.50
C TYR A 285 6.79 7.32 -19.90
N ASP A 286 6.99 6.26 -20.68
CA ASP A 286 5.94 5.34 -21.08
C ASP A 286 5.34 4.67 -19.85
N PHE A 287 4.14 5.13 -19.50
CA PHE A 287 3.43 4.67 -18.32
C PHE A 287 2.51 3.48 -18.64
N GLN A 288 2.35 3.08 -19.91
CA GLN A 288 1.54 1.92 -20.29
C GLN A 288 1.93 0.65 -19.52
N PRO A 289 3.23 0.28 -19.41
CA PRO A 289 3.62 -0.91 -18.67
C PRO A 289 3.19 -0.87 -17.20
N ILE A 290 3.31 0.30 -16.54
CA ILE A 290 2.87 0.47 -15.15
C ILE A 290 1.35 0.30 -15.05
N MET A 291 0.61 0.88 -16.00
CA MET A 291 -0.84 0.78 -16.03
C MET A 291 -1.31 -0.65 -16.23
N GLU A 292 -0.67 -1.45 -17.08
CA GLU A 292 -1.06 -2.84 -17.31
C GLU A 292 -0.94 -3.72 -16.05
N GLU A 293 0.01 -3.44 -15.17
CA GLU A 293 0.21 -4.18 -13.92
C GLU A 293 -0.83 -3.81 -12.83
N LEU A 294 -1.47 -2.63 -12.90
CA LEU A 294 -2.40 -2.17 -11.86
C LEU A 294 -3.71 -2.98 -11.87
N PRO A 295 -4.44 -3.09 -10.74
CA PRO A 295 -5.77 -3.68 -10.74
C PRO A 295 -6.71 -2.95 -11.70
N LYS A 296 -7.54 -3.67 -12.47
CA LYS A 296 -8.34 -3.09 -13.58
C LYS A 296 -9.16 -1.85 -13.18
N ALA A 297 -9.78 -1.86 -12.01
CA ALA A 297 -10.54 -0.72 -11.51
C ALA A 297 -9.66 0.53 -11.26
N VAL A 298 -8.42 0.33 -10.80
CA VAL A 298 -7.42 1.38 -10.58
C VAL A 298 -6.90 1.89 -11.93
N GLN A 299 -6.61 1.00 -12.89
CA GLN A 299 -6.24 1.38 -14.26
C GLN A 299 -7.28 2.35 -14.86
N ILE A 300 -8.56 1.97 -14.77
CA ILE A 300 -9.65 2.76 -15.32
C ILE A 300 -9.74 4.13 -14.66
N ALA A 301 -9.49 4.25 -13.35
CA ALA A 301 -9.51 5.53 -12.66
C ALA A 301 -8.32 6.42 -13.06
N PHE A 302 -7.11 5.85 -13.10
CA PHE A 302 -5.87 6.60 -13.36
C PHE A 302 -5.68 6.95 -14.85
N ALA A 303 -6.35 6.24 -15.76
CA ALA A 303 -6.35 6.54 -17.19
C ALA A 303 -7.40 7.57 -17.62
N ALA A 304 -8.29 8.01 -16.72
CA ALA A 304 -9.39 8.90 -17.09
C ALA A 304 -8.87 10.33 -17.35
N ARG A 305 -8.84 10.74 -18.63
CA ARG A 305 -8.63 12.12 -19.09
C ARG A 305 -9.96 12.85 -19.18
#